data_AF-A0A4D8QNU3-F1
#
_entry.id   AF-A0A4D8QNU3-F1
#
_cell.length_a   1.000
_cell.length_b   1.000
_cell.length_c   1.000
_cell.angle_alpha   90.00
_cell.angle_beta   90.00
_cell.angle_gamma   90.00
#
_symmetry.space_group_name_H-M   'P 1'
#
loop_
_entity.id
_entity.type
_entity.pdbx_description
1 polymer ?
#
loop_
_entity_poly.entity_id
_entity_poly.type
_entity_poly.pdbx_seq_one_letter_code
_entity_poly.pdbx_strand_id
1 'polypeptide(L)'
;MGTAGYFELDTDALLAKIAQSAPVATEQSATTVIVNASGAPAGGVNAHFKLLVDGKTVGQATVDSAAKDYSFTTNLTAEQAHKVQIQYDNDGFVNGQDRNLFVNKVTINGTAHSPTAANVTYDKGALDGKDVVKGQSSMWWGGTLVVDAPAKDFPAQNFPVGAAPANTTITVNASGAAAGGVNAHFNLLVDGKAIGGATVGTAAKDFTFATNLTADQAHKVQVQYDNDAVVNGQDRSLFVNKVTINGHAVAPTASNVTYDKGALDGKDVVKGQAGLWWNGTLVVDADKSWFPSATATTMAATQVGDAQDAVYQHLVTQGLEAASAHPDHATAALDHTGGADLYGHFAALDQHIDPLHHYDAA
;
A
#
# COMPACT_ATOMS: atom_id res chain seq x y z
N MET A 1 52.24 -0.16 -36.82
CA MET A 1 50.82 -0.59 -36.77
C MET A 1 50.55 -1.14 -35.38
N GLY A 2 49.34 -0.92 -34.82
CA GLY A 2 49.01 -1.41 -33.47
C GLY A 2 48.34 -0.37 -32.57
N THR A 3 47.35 0.36 -33.07
CA THR A 3 46.47 1.17 -32.21
C THR A 3 45.56 0.22 -31.44
N ALA A 4 45.87 -0.01 -30.16
CA ALA A 4 44.99 -0.76 -29.28
C ALA A 4 43.74 0.08 -29.01
N GLY A 5 42.60 -0.34 -29.56
CA GLY A 5 41.30 0.28 -29.30
C GLY A 5 40.86 -0.05 -27.88
N TYR A 6 41.14 0.84 -26.94
CA TYR A 6 40.41 0.87 -25.68
C TYR A 6 38.99 1.31 -25.99
N PHE A 7 38.02 0.40 -25.78
CA PHE A 7 36.63 0.81 -25.67
C PHE A 7 36.52 1.74 -24.47
N GLU A 8 36.24 3.02 -24.71
CA GLU A 8 35.63 3.84 -23.68
C GLU A 8 34.32 3.16 -23.30
N LEU A 9 34.29 2.58 -22.10
CA LEU A 9 33.05 2.18 -21.46
C LEU A 9 32.31 3.48 -21.17
N ASP A 10 31.42 3.86 -22.08
CA ASP A 10 30.51 4.99 -21.95
C ASP A 10 29.77 4.86 -20.60
N THR A 11 30.26 5.62 -19.62
CA THR A 11 29.73 5.62 -18.26
C THR A 11 28.31 6.17 -18.25
N ASP A 12 27.94 7.06 -19.17
CA ASP A 12 26.60 7.61 -19.26
C ASP A 12 25.64 6.56 -19.83
N ALA A 13 26.06 5.75 -20.81
CA ALA A 13 25.29 4.59 -21.26
C ALA A 13 25.18 3.49 -20.19
N LEU A 14 26.19 3.33 -19.32
CA LEU A 14 26.12 2.42 -18.17
C LEU A 14 25.17 2.96 -17.10
N LEU A 15 25.26 4.25 -16.75
CA LEU A 15 24.34 4.93 -15.82
C LEU A 15 22.91 4.91 -16.35
N ALA A 16 22.69 5.13 -17.64
CA ALA A 16 21.36 5.07 -18.27
C ALA A 16 20.75 3.66 -18.19
N LYS A 17 21.55 2.61 -18.41
CA LYS A 17 21.12 1.21 -18.20
C LYS A 17 20.84 0.91 -16.73
N ILE A 18 21.66 1.41 -15.80
CA ILE A 18 21.42 1.27 -14.36
C ILE A 18 20.11 1.98 -13.97
N ALA A 19 19.86 3.18 -14.47
CA ALA A 19 18.64 3.94 -14.24
C ALA A 19 17.39 3.26 -14.83
N GLN A 20 17.49 2.62 -16.01
CA GLN A 20 16.41 1.79 -16.57
C GLN A 20 16.23 0.44 -15.84
N SER A 21 17.23 -0.01 -15.09
CA SER A 21 17.15 -1.19 -14.22
C SER A 21 16.76 -0.89 -12.78
N ALA A 22 16.58 0.39 -12.42
CA ALA A 22 15.95 0.75 -11.16
C ALA A 22 14.53 0.15 -11.14
N PRO A 23 14.11 -0.53 -10.06
CA PRO A 23 12.78 -1.09 -10.00
C PRO A 23 11.77 0.05 -10.14
N VAL A 24 10.93 -0.02 -11.18
CA VAL A 24 9.75 0.84 -11.29
C VAL A 24 8.98 0.68 -9.98
N ALA A 25 8.84 1.77 -9.23
CA ALA A 25 8.14 1.75 -7.96
C ALA A 25 6.69 1.33 -8.23
N THR A 26 6.37 0.06 -7.93
CA THR A 26 5.02 -0.47 -8.10
C THR A 26 4.10 0.30 -7.17
N GLU A 27 3.15 1.02 -7.75
CA GLU A 27 2.23 1.88 -7.00
C GLU A 27 1.55 1.08 -5.89
N GLN A 28 1.56 1.61 -4.67
CA GLN A 28 0.89 0.97 -3.54
C GLN A 28 -0.41 1.70 -3.20
N SER A 29 -1.52 0.97 -3.32
CA SER A 29 -2.84 1.41 -2.90
C SER A 29 -3.13 0.92 -1.49
N ALA A 30 -3.55 1.83 -0.62
CA ALA A 30 -4.21 1.45 0.62
C ALA A 30 -5.47 0.63 0.29
N THR A 31 -5.52 -0.55 0.87
CA THR A 31 -6.54 -1.56 0.67
C THR A 31 -7.24 -1.85 1.98
N THR A 32 -8.57 -1.84 1.95
CA THR A 32 -9.40 -2.21 3.09
C THR A 32 -9.96 -3.61 2.89
N VAL A 33 -9.76 -4.46 3.89
CA VAL A 33 -10.34 -5.80 3.96
C VAL A 33 -11.29 -5.86 5.15
N ILE A 34 -12.57 -6.12 4.90
CA ILE A 34 -13.58 -6.34 5.93
C ILE A 34 -13.95 -7.82 5.93
N VAL A 35 -13.79 -8.48 7.08
CA VAL A 35 -14.24 -9.86 7.29
C VAL A 35 -15.53 -9.80 8.10
N ASN A 36 -16.66 -10.29 7.58
CA ASN A 36 -17.85 -10.52 8.41
C ASN A 36 -17.74 -11.93 9.02
N ALA A 37 -17.64 -12.02 10.35
CA ALA A 37 -17.48 -13.31 11.02
C ALA A 37 -18.13 -13.40 12.40
N SER A 38 -18.43 -14.64 12.81
CA SER A 38 -18.80 -15.04 14.17
C SER A 38 -18.07 -16.33 14.56
N GLY A 39 -18.21 -16.78 15.81
CA GLY A 39 -17.67 -18.06 16.23
C GLY A 39 -18.42 -18.72 17.39
N ALA A 40 -18.31 -20.05 17.47
CA ALA A 40 -18.71 -20.81 18.64
C ALA A 40 -17.52 -20.88 19.61
N PRO A 41 -17.69 -20.52 20.90
CA PRO A 41 -16.65 -20.72 21.90
C PRO A 41 -16.59 -22.17 22.40
N ALA A 42 -15.40 -22.60 22.80
CA ALA A 42 -15.21 -23.80 23.61
C ALA A 42 -14.35 -23.48 24.84
N GLY A 43 -14.76 -23.97 26.01
CA GLY A 43 -14.03 -23.72 27.26
C GLY A 43 -14.00 -22.25 27.69
N GLY A 44 -14.99 -21.45 27.28
CA GLY A 44 -15.05 -20.01 27.55
C GLY A 44 -14.13 -19.15 26.66
N VAL A 45 -13.44 -19.74 25.68
CA VAL A 45 -12.57 -19.03 24.74
C VAL A 45 -13.21 -19.02 23.35
N ASN A 46 -13.37 -17.82 22.81
CA ASN A 46 -13.89 -17.55 21.47
C ASN A 46 -12.88 -17.93 20.36
N ALA A 47 -13.38 -18.18 19.15
CA ALA A 47 -12.53 -18.31 17.97
C ALA A 47 -11.74 -17.01 17.69
N HIS A 48 -10.53 -17.16 17.17
CA HIS A 48 -9.62 -16.09 16.80
C HIS A 48 -9.07 -16.36 15.41
N PHE A 49 -8.88 -15.31 14.61
CA PHE A 49 -8.26 -15.43 13.30
C PHE A 49 -7.20 -14.36 13.08
N LYS A 50 -6.20 -14.70 12.28
CA LYS A 50 -5.29 -13.74 11.66
C LYS A 50 -5.76 -13.42 10.24
N LEU A 51 -5.74 -12.15 9.87
CA LEU A 51 -5.78 -11.75 8.47
C LEU A 51 -4.34 -11.70 7.94
N LEU A 52 -4.08 -12.41 6.85
CA LEU A 52 -2.86 -12.30 6.08
C LEU A 52 -3.19 -11.85 4.64
N VAL A 53 -2.23 -11.21 3.99
CA VAL A 53 -2.23 -11.01 2.54
C VAL A 53 -0.89 -11.48 1.99
N ASP A 54 -0.92 -12.36 0.98
CA ASP A 54 0.26 -13.01 0.39
C ASP A 54 1.20 -13.64 1.43
N GLY A 55 0.63 -14.29 2.45
CA GLY A 55 1.36 -14.91 3.56
C GLY A 55 1.89 -13.94 4.62
N LYS A 56 1.67 -12.63 4.50
CA LYS A 56 2.09 -11.61 5.47
C LYS A 56 0.92 -11.22 6.37
N THR A 57 1.07 -11.31 7.69
CA THR A 57 0.04 -10.89 8.65
C THR A 57 -0.23 -9.39 8.55
N VAL A 58 -1.49 -9.04 8.34
CA VAL A 58 -2.02 -7.65 8.35
C VAL A 58 -2.63 -7.32 9.71
N GLY A 59 -3.30 -8.28 10.35
CA GLY A 59 -3.96 -8.07 11.63
C GLY A 59 -4.56 -9.36 12.18
N GLN A 60 -5.30 -9.26 13.28
CA GLN A 60 -5.97 -10.40 13.90
C GLN A 60 -7.19 -9.95 14.72
N ALA A 61 -8.15 -10.84 14.94
CA ALA A 61 -9.33 -10.56 15.75
C ALA A 61 -9.89 -11.82 16.43
N THR A 62 -10.38 -11.65 17.66
CA THR A 62 -11.24 -12.62 18.34
C THR A 62 -12.70 -12.35 17.99
N VAL A 63 -13.45 -13.37 17.58
CA VAL A 63 -14.83 -13.22 17.11
C VAL A 63 -15.87 -13.52 18.21
N ASP A 64 -17.00 -12.81 18.18
CA ASP A 64 -18.12 -13.08 19.09
C ASP A 64 -19.10 -14.10 18.46
N SER A 65 -20.06 -14.60 19.24
CA SER A 65 -21.11 -15.50 18.73
C SER A 65 -22.07 -14.83 17.74
N ALA A 66 -22.18 -13.50 17.77
CA ALA A 66 -22.93 -12.73 16.78
C ALA A 66 -22.00 -12.29 15.63
N ALA A 67 -22.49 -12.39 14.40
CA ALA A 67 -21.74 -11.98 13.22
C ALA A 67 -21.56 -10.45 13.20
N LYS A 68 -20.33 -10.00 13.00
CA LYS A 68 -19.97 -8.58 12.84
C LYS A 68 -18.79 -8.42 11.90
N ASP A 69 -18.60 -7.20 11.44
CA ASP A 69 -17.52 -6.81 10.54
C ASP A 69 -16.24 -6.46 11.33
N TYR A 70 -15.11 -7.07 10.94
CA TYR A 70 -13.76 -6.74 11.39
C TYR A 70 -13.02 -6.11 10.21
N SER A 71 -12.73 -4.82 10.33
CA SER A 71 -12.04 -4.04 9.29
C SER A 71 -10.53 -4.01 9.54
N PHE A 72 -9.77 -4.23 8.47
CA PHE A 72 -8.31 -4.17 8.45
C PHE A 72 -7.86 -3.33 7.25
N THR A 73 -6.74 -2.62 7.39
CA THR A 73 -6.15 -1.81 6.31
C THR A 73 -4.68 -2.20 6.10
N THR A 74 -4.25 -2.22 4.84
CA THR A 74 -2.87 -2.55 4.44
C THR A 74 -2.54 -1.89 3.10
N ASN A 75 -1.27 -1.58 2.85
CA ASN A 75 -0.82 -1.09 1.55
C ASN A 75 -0.39 -2.28 0.68
N LEU A 76 -1.01 -2.43 -0.49
CA LEU A 76 -0.74 -3.50 -1.46
C LEU A 76 -0.40 -2.89 -2.82
N THR A 77 0.31 -3.64 -3.66
CA THR A 77 0.60 -3.23 -5.04
C THR A 77 -0.69 -3.12 -5.84
N ALA A 78 -0.95 -1.96 -6.42
CA ALA A 78 -2.10 -1.75 -7.27
C ALA A 78 -2.05 -2.61 -8.54
N GLU A 79 -3.24 -2.88 -9.10
CA GLU A 79 -3.47 -3.57 -10.36
C GLU A 79 -2.90 -5.00 -10.41
N GLN A 80 -2.66 -5.61 -9.24
CA GLN A 80 -2.15 -6.97 -9.09
C GLN A 80 -3.13 -7.84 -8.29
N ALA A 81 -3.18 -9.13 -8.61
CA ALA A 81 -3.97 -10.10 -7.88
C ALA A 81 -3.26 -10.48 -6.57
N HIS A 82 -4.01 -10.58 -5.48
CA HIS A 82 -3.49 -10.88 -4.15
C HIS A 82 -4.26 -12.02 -3.49
N LYS A 83 -3.59 -12.78 -2.62
CA LYS A 83 -4.23 -13.81 -1.79
C LYS A 83 -4.62 -13.20 -0.45
N VAL A 84 -5.91 -12.96 -0.25
CA VAL A 84 -6.44 -12.51 1.05
C VAL A 84 -6.83 -13.73 1.88
N GLN A 85 -6.28 -13.83 3.09
CA GLN A 85 -6.20 -15.10 3.82
C GLN A 85 -6.70 -14.94 5.26
N ILE A 86 -7.74 -15.68 5.62
CA ILE A 86 -8.34 -15.69 6.95
C ILE A 86 -7.90 -16.98 7.62
N GLN A 87 -6.88 -16.90 8.47
CA GLN A 87 -6.30 -18.04 9.18
C GLN A 87 -6.97 -18.21 10.55
N TYR A 88 -7.79 -19.24 10.69
CA TYR A 88 -8.32 -19.72 11.96
C TYR A 88 -7.21 -20.47 12.71
N ASP A 89 -6.69 -19.89 13.80
CA ASP A 89 -5.41 -20.29 14.40
C ASP A 89 -5.52 -20.84 15.83
N ASN A 90 -6.69 -20.75 16.47
CA ASN A 90 -6.93 -21.19 17.85
C ASN A 90 -8.01 -22.28 17.96
N ASP A 91 -8.14 -23.13 16.95
CA ASP A 91 -9.03 -24.30 16.99
C ASP A 91 -8.82 -25.18 18.24
N GLY A 92 -9.89 -25.81 18.72
CA GLY A 92 -9.80 -26.70 19.87
C GLY A 92 -11.13 -27.13 20.48
N PHE A 93 -11.19 -28.43 20.82
CA PHE A 93 -12.29 -29.08 21.48
C PHE A 93 -12.09 -29.11 23.01
N VAL A 94 -13.06 -28.62 23.78
CA VAL A 94 -12.98 -28.52 25.25
C VAL A 94 -14.32 -28.90 25.88
N ASN A 95 -14.32 -29.88 26.79
CA ASN A 95 -15.50 -30.31 27.57
C ASN A 95 -16.76 -30.64 26.73
N GLY A 96 -16.58 -31.23 25.53
CA GLY A 96 -17.69 -31.52 24.62
C GLY A 96 -18.12 -30.36 23.73
N GLN A 97 -17.55 -29.17 23.92
CA GLN A 97 -17.74 -28.01 23.06
C GLN A 97 -16.63 -27.95 22.02
N ASP A 98 -16.98 -27.50 20.83
CA ASP A 98 -16.07 -27.38 19.70
C ASP A 98 -15.95 -25.91 19.30
N ARG A 99 -14.71 -25.38 19.29
CA ARG A 99 -14.49 -23.97 18.92
C ARG A 99 -14.55 -23.88 17.40
N ASN A 100 -15.26 -22.89 16.89
CA ASN A 100 -15.52 -22.80 15.45
C ASN A 100 -15.49 -21.36 14.97
N LEU A 101 -14.95 -21.13 13.78
CA LEU A 101 -15.02 -19.85 13.07
C LEU A 101 -16.02 -19.95 11.91
N PHE A 102 -16.88 -18.93 11.80
CA PHE A 102 -17.83 -18.78 10.70
C PHE A 102 -17.54 -17.46 9.98
N VAL A 103 -17.01 -17.54 8.76
CA VAL A 103 -16.84 -16.38 7.88
C VAL A 103 -18.06 -16.31 6.96
N ASN A 104 -18.76 -15.19 6.91
CA ASN A 104 -19.97 -15.04 6.09
C ASN A 104 -19.72 -14.27 4.79
N LYS A 105 -18.75 -13.33 4.81
CA LYS A 105 -18.41 -12.44 3.69
C LYS A 105 -16.99 -11.89 3.90
N VAL A 106 -16.23 -11.75 2.81
CA VAL A 106 -14.99 -10.97 2.79
C VAL A 106 -15.18 -9.84 1.79
N THR A 107 -14.98 -8.59 2.20
CA THR A 107 -15.09 -7.41 1.33
C THR A 107 -13.70 -6.82 1.13
N ILE A 108 -13.26 -6.63 -0.11
CA ILE A 108 -11.96 -6.04 -0.48
C ILE A 108 -12.25 -4.77 -1.28
N ASN A 109 -11.89 -3.59 -0.74
CA ASN A 109 -12.15 -2.28 -1.38
C ASN A 109 -13.60 -2.08 -1.87
N GLY A 110 -14.58 -2.68 -1.19
CA GLY A 110 -16.00 -2.67 -1.55
C GLY A 110 -16.47 -3.87 -2.38
N THR A 111 -15.59 -4.61 -3.06
CA THR A 111 -15.96 -5.88 -3.72
C THR A 111 -16.23 -6.96 -2.68
N ALA A 112 -17.44 -7.51 -2.66
CA ALA A 112 -17.80 -8.63 -1.79
C ALA A 112 -17.50 -9.99 -2.44
N HIS A 113 -16.80 -10.84 -1.69
CA HIS A 113 -16.55 -12.25 -1.99
C HIS A 113 -17.35 -13.14 -1.03
N SER A 114 -18.09 -14.08 -1.60
CA SER A 114 -18.70 -15.17 -0.81
C SER A 114 -17.61 -16.16 -0.37
N PRO A 115 -17.62 -16.65 0.88
CA PRO A 115 -16.76 -17.75 1.32
C PRO A 115 -16.88 -19.02 0.47
N THR A 116 -17.98 -19.18 -0.26
CA THR A 116 -18.26 -20.32 -1.16
C THR A 116 -18.04 -19.99 -2.65
N ALA A 117 -17.48 -18.82 -2.99
CA ALA A 117 -17.21 -18.45 -4.38
C ALA A 117 -16.10 -19.32 -4.99
N ALA A 118 -16.10 -19.43 -6.32
CA ALA A 118 -15.17 -20.30 -7.05
C ALA A 118 -13.68 -19.89 -6.91
N ASN A 119 -13.40 -18.64 -6.55
CA ASN A 119 -12.07 -18.13 -6.25
C ASN A 119 -11.70 -18.24 -4.75
N VAL A 120 -12.46 -19.02 -3.96
CA VAL A 120 -12.19 -19.23 -2.54
C VAL A 120 -11.90 -20.70 -2.27
N THR A 121 -10.83 -20.94 -1.53
CA THR A 121 -10.40 -22.27 -1.08
C THR A 121 -10.20 -22.27 0.43
N TYR A 122 -10.18 -23.45 1.05
CA TYR A 122 -9.92 -23.62 2.47
C TYR A 122 -8.85 -24.70 2.65
N ASP A 123 -7.66 -24.28 3.07
CA ASP A 123 -6.54 -25.16 3.37
C ASP A 123 -6.61 -25.53 4.87
N LYS A 124 -6.89 -26.80 5.17
CA LYS A 124 -7.07 -27.26 6.56
C LYS A 124 -5.71 -27.52 7.22
N GLY A 125 -5.55 -27.09 8.45
CA GLY A 125 -4.32 -27.22 9.22
C GLY A 125 -3.30 -26.15 8.86
N ALA A 126 -2.12 -26.57 8.40
CA ALA A 126 -1.10 -25.64 7.94
C ALA A 126 -1.49 -25.03 6.58
N LEU A 127 -1.10 -23.77 6.35
CA LEU A 127 -1.16 -23.16 5.02
C LEU A 127 0.01 -23.71 4.18
N ASP A 128 -0.17 -24.89 3.59
CA ASP A 128 0.87 -25.61 2.86
C ASP A 128 0.40 -26.24 1.53
N GLY A 129 -0.88 -26.09 1.19
CA GLY A 129 -1.48 -26.51 -0.07
C GLY A 129 -1.83 -27.99 -0.17
N LYS A 130 -1.71 -28.79 0.90
CA LYS A 130 -1.98 -30.23 0.85
C LYS A 130 -3.44 -30.59 1.09
N ASP A 131 -4.09 -29.93 2.04
CA ASP A 131 -5.42 -30.29 2.55
C ASP A 131 -6.51 -29.32 2.05
N VAL A 132 -6.31 -28.80 0.84
CA VAL A 132 -7.15 -27.77 0.22
C VAL A 132 -8.50 -28.34 -0.24
N VAL A 133 -9.57 -27.77 0.29
CA VAL A 133 -10.95 -27.99 -0.17
C VAL A 133 -11.53 -26.69 -0.75
N LYS A 134 -12.73 -26.77 -1.34
CA LYS A 134 -13.48 -25.58 -1.77
C LYS A 134 -13.79 -24.69 -0.57
N GLY A 135 -13.81 -23.38 -0.80
CA GLY A 135 -14.18 -22.40 0.20
C GLY A 135 -15.56 -22.70 0.81
N GLN A 136 -15.67 -22.47 2.11
CA GLN A 136 -16.89 -22.64 2.87
C GLN A 136 -16.95 -21.60 4.00
N SER A 137 -18.17 -21.32 4.48
CA SER A 137 -18.37 -20.37 5.58
C SER A 137 -17.89 -20.93 6.93
N SER A 138 -18.19 -22.19 7.21
CA SER A 138 -17.86 -22.85 8.47
C SER A 138 -16.46 -23.48 8.42
N MET A 139 -15.54 -22.97 9.24
CA MET A 139 -14.20 -23.51 9.41
C MET A 139 -14.19 -24.36 10.69
N TRP A 140 -14.53 -25.64 10.53
CA TRP A 140 -14.64 -26.63 11.62
C TRP A 140 -13.30 -27.16 12.15
N TRP A 141 -12.20 -26.68 11.57
CA TRP A 141 -10.84 -27.05 11.95
C TRP A 141 -9.93 -25.82 11.80
N GLY A 142 -8.84 -25.79 12.53
CA GLY A 142 -7.75 -24.83 12.29
C GLY A 142 -7.33 -24.89 10.82
N GLY A 143 -7.01 -23.75 10.21
CA GLY A 143 -6.74 -23.67 8.78
C GLY A 143 -6.95 -22.27 8.21
N THR A 144 -6.79 -22.12 6.89
CA THR A 144 -6.83 -20.82 6.23
C THR A 144 -7.83 -20.81 5.08
N LEU A 145 -8.84 -19.93 5.18
CA LEU A 145 -9.73 -19.60 4.06
C LEU A 145 -8.99 -18.58 3.17
N VAL A 146 -8.73 -18.94 1.92
CA VAL A 146 -7.96 -18.14 0.96
C VAL A 146 -8.89 -17.64 -0.13
N VAL A 147 -9.00 -16.32 -0.27
CA VAL A 147 -9.63 -15.63 -1.39
C VAL A 147 -8.54 -15.27 -2.40
N ASP A 148 -8.57 -15.90 -3.58
CA ASP A 148 -7.78 -15.51 -4.74
C ASP A 148 -8.42 -14.27 -5.37
N ALA A 149 -8.06 -13.09 -4.88
CA ALA A 149 -8.69 -11.83 -5.25
C ALA A 149 -8.05 -11.26 -6.54
N PRO A 150 -8.81 -11.06 -7.63
CA PRO A 150 -8.28 -10.54 -8.89
C PRO A 150 -7.85 -9.07 -8.80
N ALA A 151 -6.93 -8.67 -9.69
CA ALA A 151 -6.36 -7.32 -9.77
C ALA A 151 -7.37 -6.15 -9.75
N LYS A 152 -8.57 -6.36 -10.29
CA LYS A 152 -9.66 -5.36 -10.28
C LYS A 152 -10.13 -4.94 -8.88
N ASP A 153 -9.87 -5.75 -7.86
CA ASP A 153 -10.24 -5.47 -6.47
C ASP A 153 -9.16 -4.63 -5.75
N PHE A 154 -8.03 -4.38 -6.42
CA PHE A 154 -6.90 -3.55 -5.98
C PHE A 154 -6.59 -2.43 -6.99
N PRO A 155 -7.56 -1.55 -7.32
CA PRO A 155 -7.33 -0.51 -8.33
C PRO A 155 -6.19 0.44 -7.95
N ALA A 156 -5.49 0.96 -8.95
CA ALA A 156 -4.64 2.14 -8.79
C ALA A 156 -5.45 3.29 -8.19
N GLN A 157 -4.83 4.06 -7.30
CA GLN A 157 -5.42 5.28 -6.78
C GLN A 157 -4.90 6.40 -7.69
N ASN A 158 -5.68 6.78 -8.70
CA ASN A 158 -5.28 7.78 -9.69
C ASN A 158 -5.07 9.16 -9.05
N PHE A 159 -3.86 9.40 -8.52
CA PHE A 159 -3.41 10.70 -8.05
C PHE A 159 -3.05 11.58 -9.26
N PRO A 160 -3.36 12.89 -9.23
CA PRO A 160 -2.88 13.83 -10.23
C PRO A 160 -1.34 13.79 -10.33
N VAL A 161 -0.82 13.75 -11.56
CA VAL A 161 0.62 13.66 -11.82
C VAL A 161 1.36 14.79 -11.10
N GLY A 162 2.25 14.42 -10.16
CA GLY A 162 3.03 15.35 -9.34
C GLY A 162 2.57 15.48 -7.88
N ALA A 163 1.43 14.91 -7.49
CA ALA A 163 1.03 14.81 -6.09
C ALA A 163 1.42 13.44 -5.50
N ALA A 164 2.23 13.43 -4.44
CA ALA A 164 2.59 12.20 -3.75
C ALA A 164 1.40 11.66 -2.93
N PRO A 165 1.20 10.32 -2.84
CA PRO A 165 0.26 9.76 -1.88
C PRO A 165 0.76 9.98 -0.44
N ALA A 166 -0.09 10.54 0.41
CA ALA A 166 0.13 10.62 1.85
C ALA A 166 -0.67 9.51 2.56
N ASN A 167 0.05 8.64 3.29
CA ASN A 167 -0.56 7.70 4.24
C ASN A 167 -1.35 8.50 5.28
N THR A 168 -2.69 8.44 5.20
CA THR A 168 -3.60 9.20 6.06
C THR A 168 -4.25 8.25 7.06
N THR A 169 -4.10 8.55 8.34
CA THR A 169 -4.83 7.85 9.42
C THR A 169 -6.07 8.65 9.80
N ILE A 170 -7.24 8.02 9.75
CA ILE A 170 -8.52 8.60 10.13
C ILE A 170 -9.12 7.78 11.27
N THR A 171 -9.33 8.40 12.43
CA THR A 171 -9.96 7.79 13.60
C THR A 171 -11.32 8.42 13.88
N VAL A 172 -12.38 7.63 13.84
CA VAL A 172 -13.73 8.05 14.23
C VAL A 172 -13.99 7.55 15.66
N ASN A 173 -14.20 8.45 16.61
CA ASN A 173 -14.70 8.09 17.94
C ASN A 173 -16.23 8.09 17.90
N ALA A 174 -16.84 6.91 18.05
CA ALA A 174 -18.29 6.77 17.95
C ALA A 174 -18.90 5.73 18.90
N SER A 175 -20.18 5.91 19.19
CA SER A 175 -21.09 4.95 19.85
C SER A 175 -22.43 4.92 19.11
N GLY A 176 -23.34 4.02 19.49
CA GLY A 176 -24.68 3.96 18.92
C GLY A 176 -25.76 3.45 19.87
N ALA A 177 -27.01 3.76 19.52
CA ALA A 177 -28.20 3.13 20.06
C ALA A 177 -28.63 1.98 19.13
N ALA A 178 -29.09 0.88 19.71
CA ALA A 178 -29.56 -0.30 18.97
C ALA A 178 -31.07 -0.36 18.90
N ALA A 179 -31.62 -0.72 17.74
CA ALA A 179 -33.04 -1.04 17.57
C ALA A 179 -33.19 -2.48 17.04
N GLY A 180 -34.14 -3.23 17.59
CA GLY A 180 -34.37 -4.63 17.19
C GLY A 180 -33.18 -5.57 17.44
N GLY A 181 -32.30 -5.25 18.40
CA GLY A 181 -31.08 -6.02 18.68
C GLY A 181 -29.93 -5.77 17.69
N VAL A 182 -30.10 -4.87 16.71
CA VAL A 182 -29.07 -4.50 15.74
C VAL A 182 -28.54 -3.11 16.05
N ASN A 183 -27.22 -3.02 16.17
CA ASN A 183 -26.46 -1.80 16.42
C ASN A 183 -26.36 -0.89 15.18
N ALA A 184 -26.11 0.40 15.38
CA ALA A 184 -25.75 1.33 14.31
C ALA A 184 -24.44 0.89 13.61
N HIS A 185 -24.39 1.09 12.29
CA HIS A 185 -23.23 0.84 11.43
C HIS A 185 -22.92 2.10 10.63
N PHE A 186 -21.64 2.36 10.35
CA PHE A 186 -21.25 3.44 9.45
C PHE A 186 -20.21 2.99 8.44
N ASN A 187 -20.27 3.57 7.24
CA ASN A 187 -19.16 3.56 6.29
C ASN A 187 -18.32 4.83 6.51
N LEU A 188 -17.00 4.69 6.45
CA LEU A 188 -16.10 5.82 6.30
C LEU A 188 -15.78 5.98 4.82
N LEU A 189 -16.02 7.17 4.27
CA LEU A 189 -15.69 7.54 2.91
C LEU A 189 -14.69 8.70 2.92
N VAL A 190 -13.90 8.79 1.85
CA VAL A 190 -13.16 10.01 1.50
C VAL A 190 -13.50 10.37 0.06
N ASP A 191 -13.90 11.61 -0.18
CA ASP A 191 -14.34 12.14 -1.48
C ASP A 191 -15.41 11.27 -2.18
N GLY A 192 -16.34 10.72 -1.40
CA GLY A 192 -17.40 9.84 -1.89
C GLY A 192 -16.97 8.38 -2.14
N LYS A 193 -15.71 8.02 -1.93
CA LYS A 193 -15.19 6.64 -2.04
C LYS A 193 -15.08 5.99 -0.67
N ALA A 194 -15.74 4.84 -0.48
CA ALA A 194 -15.66 4.09 0.77
C ALA A 194 -14.25 3.52 1.01
N ILE A 195 -13.75 3.70 2.24
CA ILE A 195 -12.45 3.21 2.74
C ILE A 195 -12.60 2.30 3.98
N GLY A 196 -13.80 1.80 4.23
CA GLY A 196 -14.12 0.90 5.34
C GLY A 196 -15.45 1.21 6.01
N GLY A 197 -15.77 0.45 7.04
CA GLY A 197 -16.93 0.67 7.90
C GLY A 197 -16.78 -0.02 9.25
N ALA A 198 -17.71 0.28 10.17
CA ALA A 198 -17.74 -0.34 11.50
C ALA A 198 -19.14 -0.32 12.13
N THR A 199 -19.47 -1.39 12.86
CA THR A 199 -20.65 -1.45 13.75
C THR A 199 -20.27 -0.91 15.13
N VAL A 200 -21.02 0.08 15.62
CA VAL A 200 -20.73 0.77 16.89
C VAL A 200 -21.54 0.19 18.06
N GLY A 201 -20.91 0.09 19.23
CA GLY A 201 -21.60 -0.31 20.48
C GLY A 201 -22.12 0.89 21.27
N THR A 202 -22.80 0.63 22.39
CA THR A 202 -23.29 1.69 23.29
C THR A 202 -22.17 2.51 23.94
N ALA A 203 -21.02 1.89 24.21
CA ALA A 203 -19.82 2.57 24.69
C ALA A 203 -19.02 3.16 23.52
N ALA A 204 -18.61 4.42 23.66
CA ALA A 204 -17.80 5.12 22.68
C ALA A 204 -16.42 4.45 22.51
N LYS A 205 -16.01 4.25 21.25
CA LYS A 205 -14.72 3.65 20.88
C LYS A 205 -14.13 4.34 19.67
N ASP A 206 -12.80 4.28 19.58
CA ASP A 206 -12.04 4.72 18.41
C ASP A 206 -12.02 3.62 17.35
N PHE A 207 -12.46 3.97 16.13
CA PHE A 207 -12.39 3.14 14.94
C PHE A 207 -11.41 3.79 13.97
N THR A 208 -10.26 3.15 13.73
CA THR A 208 -9.16 3.72 12.96
C THR A 208 -9.01 3.04 11.61
N PHE A 209 -8.87 3.85 10.57
CA PHE A 209 -8.75 3.45 9.17
C PHE A 209 -7.52 4.13 8.58
N ALA A 210 -6.74 3.43 7.76
CA ALA A 210 -5.66 4.00 6.97
C ALA A 210 -6.04 4.03 5.49
N THR A 211 -5.76 5.14 4.81
CA THR A 211 -5.95 5.31 3.37
C THR A 211 -4.83 6.15 2.77
N ASN A 212 -4.55 5.99 1.48
CA ASN A 212 -3.62 6.85 0.75
C ASN A 212 -4.43 7.95 0.07
N LEU A 213 -4.11 9.22 0.33
CA LEU A 213 -4.80 10.38 -0.24
C LEU A 213 -3.81 11.31 -0.93
N THR A 214 -4.34 12.19 -1.79
CA THR A 214 -3.54 13.15 -2.53
C THR A 214 -2.93 14.17 -1.57
N ALA A 215 -1.60 14.22 -1.49
CA ALA A 215 -0.95 15.22 -0.66
C ALA A 215 -1.26 16.66 -1.10
N ASP A 216 -1.24 17.56 -0.12
CA ASP A 216 -1.42 19.01 -0.26
C ASP A 216 -2.74 19.43 -0.94
N GLN A 217 -3.75 18.54 -0.90
CA GLN A 217 -5.12 18.78 -1.35
C GLN A 217 -6.12 18.66 -0.19
N ALA A 218 -7.22 19.43 -0.28
CA ALA A 218 -8.32 19.35 0.66
C ALA A 218 -9.21 18.16 0.29
N HIS A 219 -9.67 17.42 1.30
CA HIS A 219 -10.47 16.20 1.12
C HIS A 219 -11.74 16.26 1.97
N LYS A 220 -12.80 15.58 1.52
CA LYS A 220 -14.03 15.40 2.28
C LYS A 220 -13.96 14.07 3.02
N VAL A 221 -13.77 14.10 4.34
CA VAL A 221 -13.84 12.89 5.18
C VAL A 221 -15.26 12.72 5.70
N GLN A 222 -15.84 11.54 5.47
CA GLN A 222 -17.29 11.36 5.46
C GLN A 222 -17.71 10.14 6.28
N VAL A 223 -18.43 10.36 7.38
CA VAL A 223 -18.99 9.28 8.22
C VAL A 223 -20.46 9.08 7.81
N GLN A 224 -20.73 8.06 7.01
CA GLN A 224 -22.05 7.73 6.50
C GLN A 224 -22.75 6.72 7.42
N TYR A 225 -23.79 7.16 8.12
CA TYR A 225 -24.72 6.29 8.82
C TYR A 225 -25.69 5.68 7.79
N ASP A 226 -25.68 4.35 7.65
CA ASP A 226 -26.31 3.64 6.52
C ASP A 226 -27.42 2.65 6.88
N ASN A 227 -27.58 2.33 8.17
CA ASN A 227 -28.52 1.31 8.64
C ASN A 227 -29.58 1.80 9.62
N ASP A 228 -30.00 3.06 9.56
CA ASP A 228 -31.12 3.60 10.33
C ASP A 228 -32.41 2.75 10.25
N ALA A 229 -33.07 2.58 11.40
CA ALA A 229 -34.38 1.95 11.51
C ALA A 229 -35.00 2.15 12.91
N VAL A 230 -36.26 2.55 12.96
CA VAL A 230 -37.11 2.44 14.16
C VAL A 230 -37.72 1.03 14.22
N VAL A 231 -37.48 0.30 15.33
CA VAL A 231 -38.02 -1.03 15.57
C VAL A 231 -38.66 -1.07 16.95
N ASN A 232 -39.94 -1.45 17.04
CA ASN A 232 -40.71 -1.52 18.30
C ASN A 232 -40.67 -0.23 19.15
N GLY A 233 -40.51 0.94 18.51
CA GLY A 233 -40.36 2.23 19.18
C GLY A 233 -38.97 2.54 19.73
N GLN A 234 -38.00 1.61 19.60
CA GLN A 234 -36.58 1.95 19.73
C GLN A 234 -36.08 2.53 18.41
N ASP A 235 -35.35 3.63 18.50
CA ASP A 235 -34.64 4.24 17.37
C ASP A 235 -33.20 3.73 17.31
N ARG A 236 -32.68 3.47 16.11
CA ARG A 236 -31.26 3.15 15.92
C ARG A 236 -30.57 4.46 15.59
N SER A 237 -29.50 4.79 16.28
CA SER A 237 -28.84 6.09 16.06
C SER A 237 -27.33 5.95 16.19
N LEU A 238 -26.59 6.70 15.36
CA LEU A 238 -25.14 6.82 15.44
C LEU A 238 -24.77 8.10 16.20
N PHE A 239 -23.79 8.01 17.10
CA PHE A 239 -23.24 9.15 17.82
C PHE A 239 -21.75 9.27 17.49
N VAL A 240 -21.37 10.30 16.73
CA VAL A 240 -19.98 10.63 16.44
C VAL A 240 -19.53 11.69 17.43
N ASN A 241 -18.53 11.37 18.27
CA ASN A 241 -18.02 12.31 19.27
C ASN A 241 -16.86 13.16 18.73
N LYS A 242 -16.04 12.58 17.84
CA LYS A 242 -14.83 13.20 17.29
C LYS A 242 -14.39 12.46 16.02
N VAL A 243 -13.94 13.18 15.01
CA VAL A 243 -13.16 12.63 13.89
C VAL A 243 -11.72 13.15 14.03
N THR A 244 -10.71 12.30 13.87
CA THR A 244 -9.30 12.69 13.95
C THR A 244 -8.59 12.30 12.66
N ILE A 245 -7.99 13.25 11.95
CA ILE A 245 -7.33 13.03 10.65
C ILE A 245 -5.87 13.44 10.79
N ASN A 246 -4.94 12.49 10.67
CA ASN A 246 -3.49 12.72 10.88
C ASN A 246 -3.17 13.49 12.18
N GLY A 247 -3.91 13.21 13.26
CA GLY A 247 -3.79 13.89 14.55
C GLY A 247 -4.63 15.16 14.72
N HIS A 248 -5.18 15.73 13.64
CA HIS A 248 -6.10 16.87 13.70
C HIS A 248 -7.48 16.41 14.18
N ALA A 249 -7.81 16.75 15.44
CA ALA A 249 -9.10 16.45 16.05
C ALA A 249 -10.18 17.46 15.63
N VAL A 250 -11.30 16.95 15.12
CA VAL A 250 -12.46 17.70 14.67
C VAL A 250 -13.69 17.29 15.47
N ALA A 251 -14.36 18.27 16.08
CA ALA A 251 -15.66 18.06 16.71
C ALA A 251 -16.75 17.91 15.62
N PRO A 252 -17.75 17.04 15.81
CA PRO A 252 -18.85 16.84 14.85
C PRO A 252 -19.69 18.11 14.62
N THR A 253 -19.58 19.10 15.50
CA THR A 253 -20.26 20.40 15.47
C THR A 253 -19.35 21.55 15.01
N ALA A 254 -18.12 21.27 14.56
CA ALA A 254 -17.20 22.30 14.08
C ALA A 254 -17.72 22.97 12.78
N SER A 255 -17.25 24.19 12.51
CA SER A 255 -17.76 25.03 11.41
C SER A 255 -17.50 24.47 10.01
N ASN A 256 -16.52 23.59 9.87
CA ASN A 256 -16.20 22.86 8.63
C ASN A 256 -16.86 21.47 8.59
N VAL A 257 -17.88 21.22 9.42
CA VAL A 257 -18.63 19.97 9.44
C VAL A 257 -20.08 20.23 9.10
N THR A 258 -20.60 19.44 8.16
CA THR A 258 -22.00 19.44 7.75
C THR A 258 -22.58 18.04 7.90
N TYR A 259 -23.91 17.95 7.91
CA TYR A 259 -24.63 16.68 7.93
C TYR A 259 -25.63 16.66 6.80
N ASP A 260 -25.39 15.82 5.78
CA ASP A 260 -26.27 15.63 4.64
C ASP A 260 -27.21 14.46 4.92
N LYS A 261 -28.52 14.70 4.96
CA LYS A 261 -29.50 13.73 5.46
C LYS A 261 -30.04 12.87 4.32
N GLY A 262 -30.10 11.56 4.53
CA GLY A 262 -30.51 10.59 3.53
C GLY A 262 -29.36 10.24 2.59
N ALA A 263 -29.54 10.50 1.30
CA ALA A 263 -28.49 10.31 0.31
C ALA A 263 -27.41 11.40 0.45
N LEU A 264 -26.15 11.05 0.17
CA LEU A 264 -25.07 12.03 0.01
C LEU A 264 -25.24 12.71 -1.36
N ASP A 265 -26.07 13.75 -1.41
CA ASP A 265 -26.47 14.41 -2.66
C ASP A 265 -26.52 15.96 -2.58
N GLY A 266 -26.23 16.52 -1.40
CA GLY A 266 -26.13 17.95 -1.16
C GLY A 266 -27.45 18.71 -1.02
N LYS A 267 -28.61 18.04 -1.03
CA LYS A 267 -29.92 18.72 -0.94
C LYS A 267 -30.35 19.01 0.49
N ASP A 268 -30.12 18.07 1.40
CA ASP A 268 -30.68 18.07 2.75
C ASP A 268 -29.60 18.38 3.80
N VAL A 269 -28.67 19.27 3.44
CA VAL A 269 -27.49 19.60 4.26
C VAL A 269 -27.85 20.53 5.41
N VAL A 270 -27.54 20.11 6.63
CA VAL A 270 -27.57 20.93 7.85
C VAL A 270 -26.16 21.08 8.44
N LYS A 271 -26.01 21.91 9.49
CA LYS A 271 -24.74 21.98 10.24
C LYS A 271 -24.44 20.64 10.90
N GLY A 272 -23.15 20.34 11.04
CA GLY A 272 -22.67 19.14 11.71
C GLY A 272 -23.21 19.02 13.13
N GLN A 273 -23.50 17.77 13.52
CA GLN A 273 -24.05 17.40 14.82
C GLN A 273 -23.51 16.04 15.27
N ALA A 274 -23.44 15.82 16.58
CA ALA A 274 -22.93 14.56 17.12
C ALA A 274 -23.91 13.37 16.92
N GLY A 275 -25.21 13.62 17.05
CA GLY A 275 -26.25 12.61 16.87
C GLY A 275 -26.74 12.54 15.43
N LEU A 276 -26.53 11.41 14.78
CA LEU A 276 -27.08 11.05 13.48
C LEU A 276 -28.28 10.13 13.73
N TRP A 277 -29.47 10.73 13.76
CA TRP A 277 -30.75 10.09 14.06
C TRP A 277 -31.43 9.44 12.86
N TRP A 278 -30.90 9.67 11.67
CA TRP A 278 -31.46 9.23 10.38
C TRP A 278 -30.31 8.71 9.54
N ASN A 279 -30.58 7.92 8.50
CA ASN A 279 -29.55 7.69 7.48
C ASN A 279 -29.04 9.03 6.93
N GLY A 280 -27.73 9.13 6.66
CA GLY A 280 -27.10 10.38 6.26
C GLY A 280 -25.59 10.36 6.46
N THR A 281 -24.91 11.42 6.03
CA THR A 281 -23.44 11.52 6.04
C THR A 281 -22.97 12.77 6.77
N LEU A 282 -22.21 12.58 7.86
CA LEU A 282 -21.46 13.67 8.50
C LEU A 282 -20.20 13.93 7.67
N VAL A 283 -20.13 15.09 7.02
CA VAL A 283 -19.04 15.49 6.12
C VAL A 283 -18.14 16.48 6.83
N VAL A 284 -16.87 16.11 7.01
CA VAL A 284 -15.79 17.00 7.43
C VAL A 284 -15.08 17.52 6.18
N ASP A 285 -15.19 18.82 5.94
CA ASP A 285 -14.37 19.51 4.95
C ASP A 285 -12.97 19.72 5.54
N ALA A 286 -12.07 18.78 5.26
CA ALA A 286 -10.72 18.76 5.82
C ALA A 286 -9.76 19.59 4.95
N ASP A 287 -9.09 20.56 5.57
CA ASP A 287 -8.14 21.42 4.88
C ASP A 287 -6.90 20.65 4.41
N LYS A 288 -6.30 21.12 3.31
CA LYS A 288 -5.10 20.51 2.73
C LYS A 288 -3.92 20.39 3.68
N SER A 289 -3.82 21.27 4.69
CA SER A 289 -2.77 21.20 5.71
C SER A 289 -2.80 19.94 6.57
N TRP A 290 -3.91 19.17 6.57
CA TRP A 290 -4.02 17.91 7.29
C TRP A 290 -3.55 16.70 6.47
N PHE A 291 -3.26 16.91 5.19
CA PHE A 291 -2.74 15.92 4.24
C PHE A 291 -1.39 16.40 3.69
N PRO A 292 -0.41 16.74 4.55
CA PRO A 292 0.88 17.21 4.07
C PRO A 292 1.50 16.15 3.16
N SER A 293 2.18 16.58 2.10
CA SER A 293 3.13 15.70 1.43
C SER A 293 3.99 15.03 2.48
N ALA A 294 4.24 13.73 2.31
CA ALA A 294 5.37 13.09 2.95
C ALA A 294 6.59 13.88 2.48
N THR A 295 7.05 14.83 3.29
CA THR A 295 8.31 15.52 3.07
C THR A 295 9.30 14.39 2.90
N ALA A 296 9.83 14.21 1.69
CA ALA A 296 10.90 13.27 1.46
C ALA A 296 11.92 13.60 2.52
N THR A 297 12.09 12.70 3.49
CA THR A 297 12.92 13.02 4.64
C THR A 297 14.28 13.23 4.03
N THR A 298 14.73 14.47 4.03
CA THR A 298 16.14 14.79 4.00
C THR A 298 16.70 14.23 5.30
N MET A 299 16.90 12.89 5.30
CA MET A 299 18.15 12.29 5.70
C MET A 299 19.20 13.33 5.37
N ALA A 300 19.69 14.01 6.39
CA ALA A 300 20.41 15.24 6.20
C ALA A 300 21.52 14.95 5.19
N ALA A 301 21.40 15.58 4.01
CA ALA A 301 22.38 15.45 2.97
C ALA A 301 23.60 16.24 3.45
N THR A 302 24.36 15.62 4.36
CA THR A 302 25.78 15.91 4.57
C THR A 302 26.37 16.03 3.19
N GLN A 303 26.81 17.24 2.84
CA GLN A 303 26.98 17.66 1.45
C GLN A 303 27.83 16.66 0.67
N VAL A 304 27.19 15.81 -0.14
CA VAL A 304 27.87 15.03 -1.18
C VAL A 304 28.07 15.91 -2.43
N GLY A 305 28.46 17.17 -2.19
CA GLY A 305 29.00 18.09 -3.20
C GLY A 305 30.51 18.03 -3.23
N ASP A 306 31.16 17.92 -2.06
CA ASP A 306 32.63 17.95 -1.95
C ASP A 306 33.26 16.54 -2.04
N ALA A 307 32.49 15.47 -1.83
CA ALA A 307 33.02 14.11 -1.77
C ALA A 307 33.44 13.53 -3.13
N GLN A 308 32.84 13.98 -4.24
CA GLN A 308 33.26 13.53 -5.58
C GLN A 308 34.54 14.24 -6.03
N ASP A 309 34.68 15.54 -5.73
CA ASP A 309 35.90 16.29 -6.03
C ASP A 309 37.08 15.83 -5.14
N ALA A 310 36.83 15.56 -3.85
CA ALA A 310 37.83 15.00 -2.94
C ALA A 310 38.35 13.61 -3.38
N VAL A 311 37.48 12.74 -3.93
CA VAL A 311 37.91 11.43 -4.46
C VAL A 311 38.74 11.59 -5.74
N TYR A 312 38.36 12.49 -6.64
CA TYR A 312 39.16 12.82 -7.83
C TYR A 312 40.53 13.40 -7.45
N GLN A 313 40.59 14.36 -6.51
CA GLN A 313 41.85 14.93 -6.02
C GLN A 313 42.74 13.89 -5.32
N HIS A 314 42.15 12.95 -4.56
CA HIS A 314 42.93 11.90 -3.89
C HIS A 314 43.51 10.87 -4.87
N LEU A 315 42.76 10.50 -5.91
CA LEU A 315 43.24 9.62 -6.99
C LEU A 315 44.32 10.29 -7.86
N VAL A 316 44.15 11.58 -8.19
CA VAL A 316 45.17 12.35 -8.93
C VAL A 316 46.45 12.53 -8.09
N THR A 317 46.32 12.75 -6.78
CA THR A 317 47.50 12.84 -5.87
C THR A 317 48.21 11.50 -5.75
N GLN A 318 47.50 10.38 -5.53
CA GLN A 318 48.15 9.05 -5.49
C GLN A 318 48.80 8.66 -6.84
N GLY A 319 48.25 9.12 -7.97
CA GLY A 319 48.86 8.94 -9.29
C GLY A 319 50.16 9.74 -9.51
N LEU A 320 50.35 10.86 -8.80
CA LEU A 320 51.54 11.71 -8.90
C LEU A 320 52.62 11.34 -7.85
N GLU A 321 52.23 10.88 -6.67
CA GLU A 321 53.16 10.37 -5.66
C GLU A 321 53.78 9.02 -6.06
N ALA A 322 53.04 8.16 -6.78
CA ALA A 322 53.58 6.92 -7.36
C ALA A 322 54.66 7.15 -8.44
N ALA A 323 54.83 8.38 -8.94
CA ALA A 323 55.89 8.76 -9.87
C ALA A 323 57.11 9.42 -9.19
N SER A 324 57.12 9.56 -7.86
CA SER A 324 58.09 10.40 -7.15
C SER A 324 58.66 9.84 -5.83
N ALA A 325 58.73 8.50 -5.67
CA ALA A 325 59.44 7.90 -4.53
C ALA A 325 60.08 6.52 -4.83
N HIS A 326 61.36 6.51 -5.25
CA HIS A 326 62.21 5.30 -5.16
C HIS A 326 63.73 5.64 -5.07
N PRO A 327 64.28 5.79 -3.86
CA PRO A 327 65.64 5.34 -3.52
C PRO A 327 65.58 3.83 -3.14
N ASP A 328 66.63 3.00 -3.05
CA ASP A 328 68.07 3.01 -3.38
C ASP A 328 68.55 1.52 -3.32
N HIS A 329 69.72 1.01 -3.74
CA HIS A 329 70.97 1.53 -4.31
C HIS A 329 71.44 0.57 -5.45
N ALA A 330 72.44 0.97 -6.26
CA ALA A 330 73.76 0.29 -6.36
C ALA A 330 74.53 0.52 -7.68
N THR A 331 75.63 1.28 -7.59
CA THR A 331 76.94 1.14 -8.30
C THR A 331 77.03 0.74 -9.78
N ALA A 332 77.63 1.66 -10.55
CA ALA A 332 78.02 1.64 -11.96
C ALA A 332 78.79 0.43 -12.54
N ALA A 333 78.58 0.18 -13.85
CA ALA A 333 79.60 -0.22 -14.83
C ALA A 333 79.12 0.03 -16.30
N LEU A 334 80.05 0.46 -17.17
CA LEU A 334 80.17 0.40 -18.65
C LEU A 334 79.02 -0.18 -19.52
N ASP A 335 78.80 0.12 -20.80
CA ASP A 335 79.24 1.06 -21.87
C ASP A 335 78.64 0.49 -23.20
N HIS A 336 78.53 1.32 -24.25
CA HIS A 336 78.55 0.99 -25.69
C HIS A 336 77.33 0.41 -26.48
N THR A 337 76.91 1.21 -27.48
CA THR A 337 76.37 0.87 -28.84
C THR A 337 75.01 0.14 -28.98
N GLY A 338 74.18 0.37 -30.01
CA GLY A 338 74.22 1.32 -31.15
C GLY A 338 73.27 0.91 -32.30
N GLY A 339 72.98 1.81 -33.26
CA GLY A 339 72.23 1.55 -34.52
C GLY A 339 70.69 1.70 -34.44
N ALA A 340 69.99 2.44 -35.32
CA ALA A 340 69.81 2.29 -36.80
C ALA A 340 68.66 1.30 -37.15
N ASP A 341 67.77 1.47 -38.15
CA ASP A 341 67.58 2.56 -39.12
C ASP A 341 66.22 2.45 -39.92
N LEU A 342 65.79 3.57 -40.52
CA LEU A 342 65.09 3.77 -41.82
C LEU A 342 63.72 3.10 -42.28
N TYR A 343 62.80 4.01 -42.68
CA TYR A 343 62.07 4.18 -43.99
C TYR A 343 60.81 3.40 -44.48
N GLY A 344 59.82 4.22 -44.91
CA GLY A 344 59.17 4.15 -46.25
C GLY A 344 57.76 3.48 -46.36
N HIS A 345 56.91 3.76 -47.37
CA HIS A 345 56.71 4.94 -48.25
C HIS A 345 55.46 4.71 -49.16
N PHE A 346 54.62 5.73 -49.43
CA PHE A 346 53.63 5.83 -50.56
C PHE A 346 52.48 4.78 -50.64
N ALA A 347 51.37 4.89 -51.40
CA ALA A 347 50.60 5.94 -52.13
C ALA A 347 49.17 5.35 -52.39
N ALA A 348 48.03 6.03 -52.19
CA ALA A 348 47.32 7.04 -53.02
C ALA A 348 46.27 6.50 -54.04
N LEU A 349 45.08 7.14 -54.08
CA LEU A 349 44.04 7.19 -55.16
C LEU A 349 43.28 5.87 -55.51
N ASP A 350 42.06 5.84 -56.06
CA ASP A 350 41.10 6.90 -56.48
C ASP A 350 39.60 6.45 -56.47
N GLN A 351 38.69 7.40 -56.74
CA GLN A 351 37.25 7.40 -57.17
C GLN A 351 36.62 6.06 -57.72
N HIS A 352 35.29 5.82 -57.78
CA HIS A 352 34.22 6.63 -58.44
C HIS A 352 32.81 5.94 -58.45
N ILE A 353 31.72 6.74 -58.56
CA ILE A 353 30.36 6.45 -59.11
C ILE A 353 29.26 5.83 -58.19
N ASP A 354 28.03 6.29 -58.46
CA ASP A 354 26.76 6.32 -57.70
C ASP A 354 25.63 5.56 -58.49
N PRO A 355 24.32 5.92 -58.46
CA PRO A 355 23.22 5.16 -57.85
C PRO A 355 22.25 4.45 -58.83
N LEU A 356 21.33 3.63 -58.30
CA LEU A 356 19.94 3.39 -58.80
C LEU A 356 19.10 2.75 -57.66
N HIS A 357 18.10 3.39 -57.02
CA HIS A 357 16.72 3.76 -57.41
C HIS A 357 15.61 2.68 -57.21
N HIS A 358 14.63 3.06 -56.40
CA HIS A 358 13.22 2.61 -56.21
C HIS A 358 12.65 1.36 -56.92
N TYR A 359 11.80 0.63 -56.19
CA TYR A 359 10.48 0.22 -56.69
C TYR A 359 9.41 0.32 -55.59
N ASP A 360 8.16 0.55 -56.01
CA ASP A 360 7.03 0.97 -55.19
C ASP A 360 5.84 -0.02 -55.29
N ALA A 361 4.94 0.06 -54.31
CA ALA A 361 3.52 -0.37 -54.30
C ALA A 361 3.07 -1.77 -54.78
N ALA A 362 2.36 -2.47 -53.87
CA ALA A 362 0.97 -2.92 -54.07
C ALA A 362 0.23 -2.98 -52.72
#